data_AF-A0A1S9CVN8-F1
#
_entry.id   AF-A0A1S9CVN8-F1
#
_cell.length_a   1.000
_cell.length_b   1.000
_cell.length_c   1.000
_cell.angle_alpha   90.00
_cell.angle_beta   90.00
_cell.angle_gamma   90.00
#
_symmetry.space_group_name_H-M   'P 1'
#
loop_
_entity.id
_entity.type
_entity.pdbx_description
1 polymer ?
#
loop_
_entity_poly.entity_id
_entity_poly.type
_entity_poly.pdbx_seq_one_letter_code
_entity_poly.pdbx_strand_id
1 'polypeptide(L)'
;MRSSEIKIGHIYFVNFDPVEEFEFNNKHLAVVLKKNVDKRTFIVMPLTSSDRGEGINKIRLDNVIGLPSNLRNKKTYAVYNQVRTLNANRFSNLKEKDKTVKAKIDDKDRVILYEMSIKELLAGVDIDFRIKIMKNLYQQEVVNKSIQLAYNILRCQKANEPYVSYEKEIKLLLKDISYTLSQKDIDNGVDKILIDALQN
;
A
#
# COMPACT_ATOMS: atom_id res chain seq x y z
N MET A 1 -7.10 20.36 -4.49
CA MET A 1 -7.76 19.24 -5.21
C MET A 1 -8.78 18.58 -4.28
N ARG A 2 -9.86 17.96 -4.77
CA ARG A 2 -10.79 17.29 -3.84
C ARG A 2 -10.18 15.97 -3.37
N SER A 3 -10.37 15.63 -2.09
CA SER A 3 -9.83 14.39 -1.52
C SER A 3 -10.30 13.12 -2.25
N SER A 4 -11.52 13.12 -2.79
CA SER A 4 -12.06 12.00 -3.58
C SER A 4 -11.31 11.75 -4.89
N GLU A 5 -10.57 12.75 -5.40
CA GLU A 5 -9.82 12.67 -6.66
C GLU A 5 -8.40 12.10 -6.46
N ILE A 6 -7.92 12.06 -5.22
CA ILE A 6 -6.59 11.55 -4.85
C ILE A 6 -6.68 10.03 -4.65
N LYS A 7 -5.90 9.29 -5.44
CA LYS A 7 -5.91 7.83 -5.48
C LYS A 7 -4.56 7.25 -5.03
N ILE A 8 -4.62 6.14 -4.30
CA ILE A 8 -3.44 5.35 -3.92
C ILE A 8 -2.74 4.83 -5.19
N GLY A 9 -1.40 4.80 -5.17
CA GLY A 9 -0.55 4.39 -6.29
C GLY A 9 -0.47 5.41 -7.43
N HIS A 10 -1.13 6.56 -7.32
CA HIS A 10 -1.06 7.63 -8.32
C HIS A 10 -0.06 8.71 -7.90
N ILE A 11 0.44 9.43 -8.89
CA ILE A 11 1.43 10.50 -8.73
C ILE A 11 0.77 11.85 -8.94
N TYR A 12 1.10 12.80 -8.07
CA TYR A 12 0.61 14.17 -8.10
C TYR A 12 1.74 15.15 -7.86
N PHE A 13 1.53 16.41 -8.24
CA PHE A 13 2.34 17.49 -7.70
C PHE A 13 1.86 17.81 -6.29
N VAL A 14 2.79 17.87 -5.36
CA VAL A 14 2.54 18.11 -3.95
C VAL A 14 3.43 19.25 -3.47
N ASN A 15 2.83 20.22 -2.78
CA ASN A 15 3.58 21.25 -2.07
C ASN A 15 3.95 20.73 -0.67
N PHE A 16 5.25 20.57 -0.43
CA PHE A 16 5.76 20.12 0.87
C PHE A 16 5.90 21.27 1.87
N ASP A 17 5.85 22.53 1.44
CA ASP A 17 6.07 23.67 2.35
C ASP A 17 4.86 23.96 3.27
N PRO A 18 5.10 24.60 4.43
CA PRO A 18 6.43 24.88 5.02
C PRO A 18 7.09 23.61 5.58
N VAL A 19 8.41 23.64 5.71
CA VAL A 19 9.21 22.55 6.32
C VAL A 19 10.36 23.10 7.15
N GLU A 20 10.89 22.29 8.06
CA GLU A 20 12.10 22.59 8.83
C GLU A 20 13.39 22.35 8.01
N GLU A 21 14.54 22.78 8.54
CA GLU A 21 15.84 22.55 7.92
C GLU A 21 16.06 21.04 7.69
N PHE A 22 16.55 20.68 6.49
CA PHE A 22 16.81 19.30 6.01
C PHE A 22 15.59 18.46 5.62
N GLU A 23 14.36 18.95 5.75
CA GLU A 23 13.20 18.28 5.19
C GLU A 23 13.11 18.43 3.67
N PHE A 24 12.49 17.44 3.03
CA PHE A 24 12.10 17.53 1.63
C PHE A 24 11.07 18.67 1.44
N ASN A 25 11.47 19.72 0.72
CA ASN A 25 10.74 21.00 0.63
C ASN A 25 10.13 21.24 -0.76
N ASN A 26 9.52 22.41 -0.96
CA ASN A 26 9.02 22.90 -2.26
C ASN A 26 7.94 22.01 -2.92
N LYS A 27 7.63 22.33 -4.17
CA LYS A 27 6.67 21.59 -4.98
C LYS A 27 7.35 20.50 -5.79
N HIS A 28 7.03 19.25 -5.49
CA HIS A 28 7.60 18.08 -6.16
C HIS A 28 6.53 17.08 -6.56
N LEU A 29 6.92 16.10 -7.36
CA LEU A 29 6.10 14.92 -7.58
C LEU A 29 6.11 14.04 -6.33
N ALA A 30 5.00 13.39 -6.04
CA ALA A 30 4.92 12.41 -4.97
C ALA A 30 3.94 11.31 -5.33
N VAL A 31 4.23 10.08 -4.92
CA VAL A 31 3.31 8.96 -5.02
C VAL A 31 2.50 8.82 -3.74
N VAL A 32 1.19 8.57 -3.88
CA VAL A 32 0.30 8.36 -2.75
C VAL A 32 0.38 6.90 -2.29
N LEU A 33 0.87 6.68 -1.09
CA LEU A 33 0.92 5.35 -0.47
C LEU A 33 -0.41 5.06 0.22
N LYS A 34 -0.88 5.94 1.10
CA LYS A 34 -2.09 5.68 1.90
C LYS A 34 -3.01 6.88 1.95
N LYS A 35 -4.31 6.62 1.94
CA LYS A 35 -5.35 7.56 2.33
C LYS A 35 -5.72 7.29 3.79
N ASN A 36 -5.65 8.30 4.65
CA ASN A 36 -5.97 8.14 6.06
C ASN A 36 -7.49 8.10 6.30
N VAL A 37 -7.87 7.63 7.49
CA VAL A 37 -9.27 7.40 7.90
C VAL A 37 -10.09 8.70 7.91
N ASP A 38 -9.45 9.83 8.21
CA ASP A 38 -10.07 11.16 8.15
C ASP A 38 -10.52 11.59 6.74
N LYS A 39 -10.12 10.83 5.71
CA LYS A 39 -10.34 11.11 4.29
C LYS A 39 -9.87 12.50 3.88
N ARG A 40 -8.94 13.12 4.59
CA ARG A 40 -8.40 14.46 4.32
C ARG A 40 -6.88 14.47 4.22
N THR A 41 -6.23 13.53 4.91
CA THR A 41 -4.77 13.39 4.90
C THR A 41 -4.33 12.12 4.17
N PHE A 42 -3.12 12.19 3.63
CA PHE A 42 -2.54 11.17 2.77
C PHE A 42 -1.08 10.99 3.15
N ILE A 43 -0.61 9.75 3.18
CA ILE A 43 0.81 9.44 3.30
C ILE A 43 1.37 9.34 1.88
N VAL A 44 2.42 10.11 1.63
CA VAL A 44 3.07 10.17 0.32
C VAL A 44 4.56 9.86 0.44
N MET A 45 5.13 9.36 -0.66
CA MET A 45 6.57 9.27 -0.84
C MET A 45 7.00 10.31 -1.88
N PRO A 46 7.90 11.25 -1.55
CA PRO A 46 8.40 12.24 -2.50
C PRO A 46 9.20 11.59 -3.63
N LEU A 47 9.15 12.23 -4.80
CA LEU A 47 9.93 11.86 -5.98
C LEU A 47 10.88 12.99 -6.38
N THR A 48 12.08 12.62 -6.81
CA THR A 48 13.11 13.56 -7.27
C THR A 48 13.76 13.06 -8.55
N SER A 49 14.36 13.97 -9.32
CA SER A 49 15.18 13.62 -10.50
C SER A 49 16.67 13.51 -10.19
N SER A 50 17.10 13.90 -8.99
CA SER A 50 18.48 13.73 -8.55
C SER A 50 18.75 12.25 -8.26
N ASP A 51 19.93 11.76 -8.61
CA ASP A 51 20.44 10.41 -8.36
C ASP A 51 21.19 10.27 -7.01
N ARG A 52 21.65 11.38 -6.42
CA ARG A 52 22.41 11.38 -5.15
C ARG A 52 21.72 10.63 -3.99
N GLY A 53 22.27 9.51 -3.56
CA GLY A 53 21.69 8.66 -2.51
C GLY A 53 20.83 7.50 -3.03
N GLU A 54 20.83 7.25 -4.35
CA GLU A 54 20.31 6.01 -4.93
C GLU A 54 20.93 4.78 -4.23
N GLY A 55 20.08 3.86 -3.78
CA GLY A 55 20.48 2.68 -3.00
C GLY A 55 20.68 2.93 -1.50
N ILE A 56 20.71 4.19 -1.06
CA ILE A 56 20.96 4.56 0.35
C ILE A 56 19.69 5.13 1.00
N ASN A 57 19.02 6.08 0.35
CA ASN A 57 17.81 6.73 0.87
C ASN A 57 16.68 6.85 -0.18
N LYS A 58 16.95 6.44 -1.42
CA LYS A 58 15.98 6.42 -2.51
C LYS A 58 16.26 5.28 -3.48
N ILE A 59 15.24 4.90 -4.24
CA ILE A 59 15.35 3.91 -5.32
C ILE A 59 14.92 4.53 -6.64
N ARG A 60 15.48 4.04 -7.74
CA ARG A 60 15.07 4.44 -9.09
C ARG A 60 13.73 3.80 -9.46
N LEU A 61 12.87 4.58 -10.09
CA LEU A 61 11.65 4.12 -10.74
C LEU A 61 11.88 4.09 -12.25
N ASP A 62 11.87 2.89 -12.82
CA ASP A 62 12.19 2.72 -14.25
C ASP A 62 10.98 2.98 -15.15
N ASN A 63 9.75 2.74 -14.67
CA ASN A 63 8.54 2.86 -15.48
C ASN A 63 7.44 3.63 -14.75
N VAL A 64 7.39 4.95 -14.96
CA VAL A 64 6.26 5.75 -14.52
C VAL A 64 5.30 6.02 -15.67
N ILE A 65 4.19 5.28 -15.69
CA ILE A 65 3.17 5.37 -16.73
C ILE A 65 2.40 6.68 -16.59
N GLY A 66 2.25 7.41 -17.70
CA GLY A 66 1.37 8.57 -17.77
C GLY A 66 1.98 9.88 -17.26
N LEU A 67 3.31 9.97 -17.10
CA LEU A 67 3.95 11.27 -16.87
C LEU A 67 3.77 12.19 -18.09
N PRO A 68 3.57 13.51 -17.85
CA PRO A 68 3.64 14.53 -18.90
C PRO A 68 4.96 14.47 -19.68
N SER A 69 4.94 14.86 -20.96
CA SER A 69 6.10 14.75 -21.86
C SER A 69 7.39 15.39 -21.32
N ASN A 70 7.29 16.52 -20.60
CA ASN A 70 8.44 17.21 -19.99
C ASN A 70 9.10 16.44 -18.82
N LEU A 71 8.45 15.39 -18.31
CA LEU A 71 8.92 14.57 -17.19
C LEU A 71 9.21 13.13 -17.60
N ARG A 72 8.60 12.64 -18.68
CA ARG A 72 8.66 11.23 -19.11
C ARG A 72 10.08 10.70 -19.34
N ASN A 73 10.98 11.55 -19.83
CA ASN A 73 12.36 11.15 -20.15
C ASN A 73 13.34 11.40 -18.99
N LYS A 74 12.86 11.92 -17.85
CA LYS A 74 13.71 12.17 -16.69
C LYS A 74 13.77 10.93 -15.81
N LYS A 75 14.98 10.62 -15.33
CA LYS A 75 15.14 9.66 -14.24
C LYS A 75 14.31 10.12 -13.05
N THR A 76 13.58 9.20 -12.45
CA THR A 76 12.72 9.46 -11.30
C THR A 76 13.14 8.56 -10.16
N TYR A 77 13.28 9.12 -8.98
CA TYR A 77 13.74 8.44 -7.78
C TYR A 77 12.73 8.63 -6.66
N ALA A 78 12.36 7.55 -5.98
CA ALA A 78 11.43 7.57 -4.86
C ALA A 78 12.20 7.62 -3.53
N VAL A 79 12.00 8.69 -2.76
CA VAL A 79 12.76 9.00 -1.55
C VAL A 79 12.05 8.40 -0.33
N TYR A 80 12.35 7.14 -0.04
CA TYR A 80 11.60 6.34 0.93
C TYR A 80 11.81 6.77 2.39
N ASN A 81 12.91 7.47 2.71
CA ASN A 81 13.14 8.01 4.04
C ASN A 81 12.52 9.39 4.29
N GLN A 82 11.78 9.93 3.31
CA GLN A 82 11.05 11.19 3.42
C GLN A 82 9.54 10.98 3.29
N VAL A 83 9.06 9.77 3.60
CA VAL A 83 7.63 9.46 3.64
C VAL A 83 6.95 10.29 4.73
N ARG A 84 5.86 10.98 4.38
CA ARG A 84 5.17 11.87 5.32
C ARG A 84 3.69 12.01 5.02
N THR A 85 2.96 12.48 6.04
CA THR A 85 1.53 12.78 5.95
C THR A 85 1.30 14.21 5.48
N LEU A 86 0.38 14.40 4.53
CA LEU A 86 0.01 15.70 3.98
C LEU A 86 -1.50 15.84 3.79
N ASN A 87 -2.00 17.07 3.89
CA ASN A 87 -3.41 17.39 3.64
C ASN A 87 -3.70 17.46 2.13
N ALA A 88 -4.92 17.06 1.73
CA ALA A 88 -5.42 17.14 0.34
C ALA A 88 -5.23 18.52 -0.32
N ASN A 89 -5.23 19.61 0.46
CA ASN A 89 -5.02 20.97 -0.05
C ASN A 89 -3.63 21.21 -0.64
N ARG A 90 -2.64 20.38 -0.29
CA ARG A 90 -1.26 20.43 -0.84
C ARG A 90 -1.13 19.79 -2.22
N PHE A 91 -2.17 19.10 -2.69
CA PHE A 91 -2.14 18.34 -3.94
C PHE A 91 -2.62 19.17 -5.14
N SER A 92 -1.95 18.98 -6.27
CA SER A 92 -2.33 19.51 -7.57
C SER A 92 -2.14 18.46 -8.67
N ASN A 93 -3.02 18.51 -9.67
CA ASN A 93 -2.99 17.61 -10.81
C ASN A 93 -1.74 17.82 -11.66
N LEU A 94 -1.26 16.73 -12.28
CA LEU A 94 -0.32 16.81 -13.40
C LEU A 94 -1.04 17.41 -14.61
N LYS A 95 -0.38 18.29 -15.35
CA LYS A 95 -0.95 18.95 -16.53
C LYS A 95 -0.07 18.78 -17.75
N GLU A 96 -0.70 18.64 -18.91
CA GLU A 96 -0.07 18.67 -20.24
C GLU A 96 -0.93 19.54 -21.16
N LYS A 97 -0.41 20.69 -21.59
CA LYS A 97 -1.13 21.68 -22.42
C LYS A 97 -2.56 21.92 -21.90
N ASP A 98 -2.66 22.24 -20.61
CA ASP A 98 -3.87 22.48 -19.82
C ASP A 98 -4.79 21.28 -19.50
N LYS A 99 -4.52 20.11 -20.06
CA LYS A 99 -5.28 18.89 -19.72
C LYS A 99 -4.69 18.21 -18.49
N THR A 100 -5.56 17.73 -17.61
CA THR A 100 -5.14 16.90 -16.48
C THR A 100 -4.68 15.54 -16.96
N VAL A 101 -3.49 15.12 -16.53
CA VAL A 101 -2.92 13.81 -16.83
C VAL A 101 -2.89 12.97 -15.56
N LYS A 102 -3.15 11.66 -15.70
CA LYS A 102 -3.06 10.69 -14.60
C LYS A 102 -1.80 9.87 -14.78
N ALA A 103 -0.87 9.99 -13.82
CA ALA A 103 0.28 9.11 -13.73
C ALA A 103 0.10 8.14 -12.57
N LYS A 104 0.58 6.91 -12.75
CA LYS A 104 0.60 5.88 -11.71
C LYS A 104 1.91 5.11 -11.75
N ILE A 105 2.32 4.63 -10.60
CA ILE A 105 3.35 3.59 -10.52
C ILE A 105 2.71 2.24 -10.87
N ASP A 106 3.53 1.31 -11.37
CA ASP A 106 3.08 -0.06 -11.57
C ASP A 106 3.01 -0.83 -10.23
N ASP A 107 2.39 -2.01 -10.25
CA ASP A 107 2.20 -2.81 -9.03
C ASP A 107 3.51 -3.39 -8.48
N LYS A 108 4.52 -3.61 -9.33
CA LYS A 108 5.83 -4.13 -8.92
C LYS A 108 6.59 -3.07 -8.14
N ASP A 109 6.71 -1.87 -8.69
CA ASP A 109 7.29 -0.71 -8.04
C ASP A 109 6.52 -0.41 -6.76
N ARG A 110 5.18 -0.51 -6.77
CA ARG A 110 4.38 -0.28 -5.57
C ARG A 110 4.77 -1.21 -4.43
N VAL A 111 4.96 -2.50 -4.67
CA VAL A 111 5.44 -3.47 -3.65
C VAL A 111 6.79 -3.02 -3.09
N ILE A 112 7.75 -2.71 -3.98
CA ILE A 112 9.10 -2.28 -3.57
C ILE A 112 9.03 -1.01 -2.71
N LEU A 113 8.19 -0.03 -3.07
CA LEU A 113 8.04 1.20 -2.29
C LEU A 113 7.52 0.94 -0.87
N TYR A 114 6.56 0.03 -0.70
CA TYR A 114 6.09 -0.35 0.63
C TYR A 114 7.18 -1.08 1.42
N GLU A 115 7.89 -2.02 0.81
CA GLU A 115 9.00 -2.72 1.45
C GLU A 115 10.07 -1.76 1.94
N MET A 116 10.49 -0.80 1.09
CA MET A 116 11.51 0.19 1.47
C MET A 116 11.02 1.11 2.59
N SER A 117 9.76 1.54 2.54
CA SER A 117 9.18 2.37 3.61
C SER A 117 9.14 1.63 4.96
N ILE A 118 8.77 0.35 4.94
CA ILE A 118 8.72 -0.49 6.15
C ILE A 118 10.13 -0.76 6.68
N LYS A 119 11.10 -1.06 5.79
CA LYS A 119 12.50 -1.25 6.16
C LYS A 119 13.08 -0.01 6.83
N GLU A 120 12.77 1.17 6.30
CA GLU A 120 13.19 2.44 6.88
C GLU A 120 12.56 2.69 8.25
N LEU A 121 11.25 2.45 8.42
CA LEU A 121 10.57 2.58 9.71
C LEU A 121 11.13 1.65 10.79
N LEU A 122 11.72 0.53 10.38
CA LEU A 122 12.37 -0.44 11.25
C LEU A 122 13.90 -0.31 11.25
N ALA A 123 14.47 0.74 10.67
CA ALA A 123 15.90 0.97 10.70
C ALA A 123 16.36 1.15 12.15
N GLY A 124 17.46 0.51 12.52
CA GLY A 124 17.99 0.52 13.90
C GLY A 124 17.24 -0.39 14.89
N VAL A 125 16.13 -1.01 14.48
CA VAL A 125 15.43 -2.01 15.31
C VAL A 125 16.16 -3.35 15.24
N ASP A 126 16.29 -4.01 16.40
CA ASP A 126 16.91 -5.33 16.52
C ASP A 126 16.33 -6.37 15.55
N ILE A 127 17.18 -7.28 15.04
CA ILE A 127 16.78 -8.24 14.01
C ILE A 127 15.72 -9.22 14.50
N ASP A 128 15.80 -9.71 15.73
CA ASP A 128 14.83 -10.66 16.28
C ASP A 128 13.48 -9.96 16.49
N PHE A 129 13.51 -8.71 16.95
CA PHE A 129 12.28 -7.92 17.07
C PHE A 129 11.63 -7.62 15.71
N ARG A 130 12.42 -7.32 14.68
CA ARG A 130 11.91 -7.14 13.30
C ARG A 130 11.29 -8.42 12.76
N ILE A 131 11.94 -9.58 12.95
CA ILE A 131 11.40 -10.89 12.57
C ILE A 131 10.06 -11.11 13.26
N LYS A 132 9.97 -10.83 14.56
CA LYS A 132 8.72 -10.96 15.32
C LYS A 132 7.61 -10.08 14.77
N ILE A 133 7.88 -8.80 14.48
CA ILE A 133 6.89 -7.89 13.86
C ILE A 133 6.41 -8.45 12.52
N MET A 134 7.33 -8.82 11.63
CA MET A 134 6.98 -9.29 10.28
C MET A 134 6.18 -10.58 10.31
N LYS A 135 6.56 -11.52 11.19
CA LYS A 135 5.82 -12.77 11.38
C LYS A 135 4.39 -12.51 11.87
N ASN A 136 4.23 -11.62 12.84
CA ASN A 136 2.91 -11.26 13.36
C ASN A 136 2.05 -10.59 12.28
N LEU A 137 2.59 -9.64 11.52
CA LEU A 137 1.88 -8.97 10.43
C LEU A 137 1.48 -9.96 9.33
N TYR A 138 2.39 -10.84 8.94
CA TYR A 138 2.10 -11.90 7.96
C TYR A 138 0.95 -12.80 8.44
N GLN A 139 1.02 -13.29 9.68
CA GLN A 139 -0.03 -14.13 10.26
C GLN A 139 -1.38 -13.41 10.29
N GLN A 140 -1.41 -12.13 10.66
CA GLN A 140 -2.63 -11.33 10.65
C GLN A 140 -3.24 -11.19 9.25
N GLU A 141 -2.44 -10.89 8.24
CA GLU A 141 -2.94 -10.77 6.85
C GLU A 141 -3.41 -12.11 6.28
N VAL A 142 -2.74 -13.21 6.64
CA VAL A 142 -3.19 -14.57 6.30
C VAL A 142 -4.56 -14.85 6.90
N VAL A 143 -4.76 -14.55 8.18
CA VAL A 143 -6.06 -14.74 8.85
C VAL A 143 -7.15 -13.84 8.24
N ASN A 144 -6.85 -12.56 8.01
CA ASN A 144 -7.78 -11.63 7.37
C ASN A 144 -8.23 -12.12 5.99
N LYS A 145 -7.29 -12.64 5.19
CA LYS A 145 -7.60 -13.22 3.88
C LYS A 145 -8.48 -14.47 4.02
N SER A 146 -8.19 -15.36 4.95
CA SER A 146 -9.00 -16.56 5.19
C SER A 146 -10.42 -16.21 5.64
N ILE A 147 -10.59 -15.20 6.51
CA ILE A 147 -11.91 -14.68 6.88
C ILE A 147 -12.66 -14.14 5.65
N GLN A 148 -12.00 -13.37 4.79
CA GLN A 148 -12.63 -12.88 3.55
C GLN A 148 -13.07 -14.02 2.63
N LEU A 149 -12.24 -15.07 2.49
CA LEU A 149 -12.58 -16.26 1.72
C LEU A 149 -13.78 -17.00 2.33
N ALA A 150 -13.85 -17.12 3.65
CA ALA A 150 -15.00 -17.71 4.33
C ALA A 150 -16.29 -16.93 4.09
N TYR A 151 -16.25 -15.59 4.12
CA TYR A 151 -17.41 -14.77 3.74
C TYR A 151 -17.79 -14.95 2.27
N ASN A 152 -16.82 -15.15 1.36
CA ASN A 152 -17.11 -15.48 -0.03
C ASN A 152 -17.81 -16.85 -0.16
N ILE A 153 -17.38 -17.86 0.60
CA ILE A 153 -18.05 -19.17 0.66
C ILE A 153 -19.49 -19.01 1.14
N LEU A 154 -19.74 -18.30 2.24
CA LEU A 154 -21.09 -18.03 2.74
C LEU A 154 -21.98 -17.34 1.69
N ARG A 155 -21.41 -16.44 0.88
CA ARG A 155 -22.12 -15.82 -0.25
C ARG A 155 -22.43 -16.83 -1.36
N CYS A 156 -21.45 -17.63 -1.76
CA CYS A 156 -21.63 -18.65 -2.79
C CYS A 156 -22.65 -19.72 -2.38
N GLN A 157 -22.65 -20.15 -1.12
CA GLN A 157 -23.66 -21.06 -0.56
C GLN A 157 -25.08 -20.50 -0.69
N LYS A 158 -25.28 -19.21 -0.39
CA LYS A 158 -26.59 -18.54 -0.58
C LYS A 158 -27.00 -18.44 -2.05
N ALA A 159 -26.02 -18.33 -2.95
CA ALA A 159 -26.24 -18.21 -4.39
C ALA A 159 -26.23 -19.57 -5.13
N ASN A 160 -26.03 -20.69 -4.44
CA ASN A 160 -25.77 -22.01 -5.02
C ASN A 160 -24.63 -22.02 -6.05
N GLU A 161 -23.57 -21.24 -5.81
CA GLU A 161 -22.36 -21.16 -6.63
C GLU A 161 -21.24 -22.07 -6.09
N PRO A 162 -20.35 -22.59 -6.96
CA PRO A 162 -19.21 -23.39 -6.52
C PRO A 162 -18.18 -22.57 -5.74
N TYR A 163 -17.62 -23.13 -4.67
CA TYR A 163 -16.68 -22.44 -3.78
C TYR A 163 -15.45 -23.27 -3.37
N VAL A 164 -15.26 -24.46 -3.94
CA VAL A 164 -14.18 -25.41 -3.61
C VAL A 164 -12.77 -24.80 -3.75
N SER A 165 -12.59 -23.83 -4.66
CA SER A 165 -11.32 -23.12 -4.79
C SER A 165 -10.97 -22.28 -3.55
N TYR A 166 -11.97 -21.67 -2.91
CA TYR A 166 -11.77 -20.88 -1.70
C TYR A 166 -11.41 -21.76 -0.50
N GLU A 167 -12.04 -22.94 -0.36
CA GLU A 167 -11.70 -23.90 0.70
C GLU A 167 -10.25 -24.38 0.57
N LYS A 168 -9.83 -24.76 -0.65
CA LYS A 168 -8.44 -25.17 -0.91
C LYS A 168 -7.46 -24.06 -0.57
N GLU A 169 -7.79 -22.81 -0.89
CA GLU A 169 -6.95 -21.67 -0.57
C GLU A 169 -6.87 -21.41 0.95
N ILE A 170 -7.99 -21.49 1.67
CA ILE A 170 -8.02 -21.40 3.14
C ILE A 170 -7.14 -22.48 3.77
N LYS A 171 -7.26 -23.73 3.33
CA LYS A 171 -6.46 -24.86 3.84
C LYS A 171 -4.96 -24.61 3.70
N LEU A 172 -4.55 -24.10 2.55
CA LEU A 172 -3.14 -23.78 2.28
C LEU A 172 -2.66 -22.59 3.12
N LEU A 173 -3.48 -21.56 3.27
CA LEU A 173 -3.14 -20.34 4.00
C LEU A 173 -3.01 -20.57 5.50
N LEU A 174 -3.96 -21.29 6.11
CA LEU A 174 -4.01 -21.49 7.56
C LEU A 174 -3.18 -22.68 8.06
N LYS A 175 -2.47 -23.36 7.15
CA LYS A 175 -1.56 -24.45 7.55
C LYS A 175 -0.51 -23.90 8.52
N ASP A 176 -0.50 -24.45 9.73
CA ASP A 176 0.42 -24.07 10.81
C ASP A 176 0.27 -22.62 11.32
N ILE A 177 -0.89 -21.99 11.09
CA ILE A 177 -1.21 -20.63 11.57
C ILE A 177 -2.24 -20.70 12.69
N SER A 178 -1.86 -20.25 13.88
CA SER A 178 -2.81 -20.01 14.97
C SER A 178 -3.59 -18.73 14.70
N TYR A 179 -4.90 -18.75 14.94
CA TYR A 179 -5.77 -17.60 14.70
C TYR A 179 -6.86 -17.46 15.76
N THR A 180 -7.37 -16.24 15.88
CA THR A 180 -8.51 -15.88 16.74
C THR A 180 -9.52 -15.11 15.90
N LEU A 181 -10.79 -15.46 16.02
CA LEU A 181 -11.88 -14.77 15.33
C LEU A 181 -12.55 -13.75 16.24
N SER A 182 -13.12 -12.70 15.65
CA SER A 182 -14.00 -11.81 16.39
C SER A 182 -15.32 -12.53 16.69
N GLN A 183 -16.03 -12.13 17.75
CA GLN A 183 -17.34 -12.70 18.07
C GLN A 183 -18.32 -12.56 16.88
N LYS A 184 -18.26 -11.42 16.18
CA LYS A 184 -19.06 -11.19 14.98
C LYS A 184 -18.79 -12.22 13.88
N ASP A 185 -17.54 -12.62 13.67
CA ASP A 185 -17.20 -13.61 12.64
C ASP A 185 -17.71 -15.00 13.04
N ILE A 186 -17.62 -15.35 14.33
CA ILE A 186 -18.19 -16.58 14.88
C ILE A 186 -19.71 -16.59 14.70
N ASP A 187 -20.39 -15.51 15.07
CA ASP A 187 -21.84 -15.39 14.94
C ASP A 187 -22.30 -15.50 13.48
N ASN A 188 -21.47 -15.07 12.53
CA ASN A 188 -21.71 -15.20 11.10
C ASN A 188 -21.38 -16.59 10.54
N GLY A 189 -20.86 -17.51 11.36
CA GLY A 189 -20.51 -18.88 10.96
C GLY A 189 -19.18 -19.02 10.23
N VAL A 190 -18.29 -18.01 10.31
CA VAL A 190 -16.95 -18.06 9.69
C VAL A 190 -16.10 -19.18 10.31
N ASP A 191 -16.22 -19.37 11.62
CA ASP A 191 -15.52 -20.42 12.37
C ASP A 191 -15.76 -21.81 11.78
N LYS A 192 -17.02 -22.15 11.48
CA LYS A 192 -17.40 -23.44 10.89
C LYS A 192 -16.75 -23.63 9.53
N ILE A 193 -16.82 -22.61 8.67
CA ILE A 193 -16.20 -22.66 7.33
C ILE A 193 -14.69 -22.90 7.41
N LEU A 194 -13.99 -22.21 8.33
CA LEU A 194 -12.55 -22.40 8.49
C LEU A 194 -12.21 -23.78 9.04
N ILE A 195 -12.99 -24.31 9.99
CA ILE A 195 -12.82 -25.66 10.54
C ILE A 195 -13.03 -26.71 9.44
N ASP A 196 -14.13 -26.61 8.69
CA ASP A 196 -14.47 -27.55 7.63
C ASP A 196 -13.41 -27.55 6.51
N ALA A 197 -12.91 -26.37 6.13
CA ALA A 197 -11.85 -26.25 5.13
C ALA A 197 -10.51 -26.85 5.58
N LEU A 198 -10.25 -26.94 6.88
CA LEU A 198 -9.02 -27.53 7.44
C LEU A 198 -9.12 -29.05 7.61
N GLN A 199 -10.34 -29.59 7.76
CA GLN A 199 -10.58 -31.03 7.93
C GLN A 199 -10.63 -31.79 6.59
N ASN A 200 -11.07 -31.14 5.52
CA ASN A 200 -11.12 -31.67 4.15
C ASN A 200 -9.84 -31.38 3.38
#